data_AF-A0A2T5MHZ6-F1
#
_entry.id   AF-A0A2T5MHZ6-F1
#
_cell.length_a   1.000
_cell.length_b   1.000
_cell.length_c   1.000
_cell.angle_alpha   90.00
_cell.angle_beta   90.00
_cell.angle_gamma   90.00
#
_symmetry.space_group_name_H-M   'P 1'
#
loop_
_entity.id
_entity.type
_entity.pdbx_description
1 polymer ?
#
loop_
_entity_poly.entity_id
_entity_poly.type
_entity_poly.pdbx_seq_one_letter_code
_entity_poly.pdbx_strand_id
1 'polypeptide(L)'
;MHIQHNMEFAVIKILVVALVSLFMSGCAVAPEKLADSQRAERIVISDKISTVAYRGMHVRCEEGALPGVYAAWKEDDDGVYFFGPDRSIWSTNAAIQPVPRLWKGGIYLPNNPSEAPRFFFIFETEIHTADNIDAYVLQRMTAPSPGISAGANIAGNAIGGALVSAMIQSDVGKIVKVPAIEDSTTAQRILNARKPIQSAP
;
A
#
# COMPACT_ATOMS: atom_id res chain seq x y z
N MET A 1 -40.29 -5.11 -41.30
CA MET A 1 -39.69 -3.88 -40.75
C MET A 1 -39.52 -3.97 -39.22
N HIS A 2 -38.97 -5.10 -38.71
CA HIS A 2 -38.90 -5.37 -37.26
C HIS A 2 -37.46 -5.64 -36.75
N ILE A 3 -36.46 -5.61 -37.65
CA ILE A 3 -35.07 -6.02 -37.36
C ILE A 3 -34.20 -4.84 -36.94
N GLN A 4 -34.49 -3.60 -37.39
CA GLN A 4 -33.67 -2.42 -37.08
C GLN A 4 -33.68 -2.02 -35.59
N HIS A 5 -34.79 -2.22 -34.87
CA HIS A 5 -34.89 -1.81 -33.47
C HIS A 5 -34.01 -2.63 -32.52
N ASN A 6 -33.77 -3.92 -32.81
CA ASN A 6 -32.97 -4.78 -31.95
C ASN A 6 -31.46 -4.48 -32.04
N MET A 7 -31.00 -3.87 -33.13
CA MET A 7 -29.59 -3.57 -33.35
C MET A 7 -29.14 -2.32 -32.57
N GLU A 8 -29.99 -1.30 -32.45
CA GLU A 8 -29.67 -0.08 -31.67
C GLU A 8 -29.57 -0.35 -30.16
N PHE A 9 -30.44 -1.21 -29.62
CA PHE A 9 -30.38 -1.59 -28.21
C PHE A 9 -29.14 -2.43 -27.86
N ALA A 10 -28.60 -3.20 -28.80
CA ALA A 10 -27.38 -3.97 -28.58
C ALA A 10 -26.12 -3.09 -28.55
N VAL A 11 -26.05 -2.08 -29.44
CA VAL A 11 -24.90 -1.15 -29.50
C VAL A 11 -24.83 -0.30 -28.23
N ILE A 12 -25.96 0.21 -27.73
CA ILE A 12 -25.99 1.03 -26.50
C ILE A 12 -25.53 0.22 -25.28
N LYS A 13 -25.93 -1.06 -25.15
CA LYS A 13 -25.51 -1.91 -24.03
C LYS A 13 -24.01 -2.21 -24.05
N ILE A 14 -23.44 -2.46 -25.23
CA ILE A 14 -21.99 -2.69 -25.38
C ILE A 14 -21.21 -1.42 -25.01
N LEU A 15 -21.71 -0.25 -25.42
CA LEU A 15 -21.07 1.03 -25.13
C LEU A 15 -21.09 1.38 -23.63
N VAL A 16 -22.19 1.09 -22.93
CA VAL A 16 -22.30 1.27 -21.47
C VAL A 16 -21.36 0.34 -20.71
N VAL A 17 -21.24 -0.92 -21.11
CA VAL A 17 -20.31 -1.87 -20.47
C VAL A 17 -18.85 -1.42 -20.67
N ALA A 18 -18.49 -1.00 -21.89
CA ALA A 18 -17.14 -0.51 -22.19
C ALA A 18 -16.79 0.77 -21.39
N LEU A 19 -17.76 1.69 -21.26
CA LEU A 19 -17.58 2.94 -20.52
C LEU A 19 -17.37 2.68 -19.02
N VAL A 20 -18.13 1.75 -18.42
CA VAL A 20 -18.00 1.41 -16.99
C VAL A 20 -16.65 0.75 -16.68
N SER A 21 -16.07 -0.03 -17.61
CA SER A 21 -14.74 -0.63 -17.42
C SER A 21 -13.58 0.37 -17.43
N LEU A 22 -13.74 1.55 -18.04
CA LEU A 22 -12.68 2.59 -18.07
C LEU A 22 -12.54 3.36 -16.75
N PHE A 23 -13.55 3.34 -15.88
CA PHE A 23 -13.52 4.09 -14.61
C PHE A 23 -12.99 3.29 -13.42
N MET A 24 -12.67 2.00 -13.59
CA MET A 24 -12.23 1.11 -12.51
C MET A 24 -10.70 0.88 -12.50
N SER A 25 -9.93 1.57 -13.34
CA SER A 25 -8.48 1.59 -13.22
C SER A 25 -8.09 2.41 -12.00
N GLY A 26 -8.06 1.76 -10.82
CA GLY A 26 -7.45 2.33 -9.64
C GLY A 26 -6.03 2.81 -9.97
N CYS A 27 -5.63 3.97 -9.45
CA CYS A 27 -4.33 4.58 -9.71
C CYS A 27 -3.19 3.77 -9.06
N ALA A 28 -2.90 2.59 -9.60
CA ALA A 28 -1.71 1.82 -9.29
C ALA A 28 -0.59 2.33 -10.20
N VAL A 29 0.47 2.87 -9.60
CA VAL A 29 1.62 3.43 -10.33
C VAL A 29 2.80 2.50 -10.20
N ALA A 30 3.45 2.20 -11.31
CA ALA A 30 4.65 1.36 -11.30
C ALA A 30 5.85 2.20 -10.80
N PRO A 31 6.64 1.73 -9.80
CA PRO A 31 7.72 2.51 -9.19
C PRO A 31 8.76 3.05 -10.17
N GLU A 32 9.01 2.33 -11.27
CA GLU A 32 9.96 2.71 -12.32
C GLU A 32 9.51 3.94 -13.13
N LYS A 33 8.23 4.31 -13.05
CA LYS A 33 7.69 5.53 -13.65
C LYS A 33 7.80 6.75 -12.73
N LEU A 34 8.24 6.55 -11.50
CA LEU A 34 8.43 7.62 -10.51
C LEU A 34 9.90 8.05 -10.47
N ALA A 35 10.11 9.36 -10.30
CA ALA A 35 11.44 9.91 -10.11
C ALA A 35 12.04 9.42 -8.78
N ASP A 36 13.35 9.19 -8.74
CA ASP A 36 14.06 8.99 -7.47
C ASP A 36 14.05 10.29 -6.68
N SER A 37 13.67 10.22 -5.40
CA SER A 37 13.59 11.42 -4.58
C SER A 37 14.98 11.97 -4.29
N GLN A 38 15.16 13.26 -4.57
CA GLN A 38 16.40 13.99 -4.24
C GLN A 38 16.41 14.52 -2.80
N ARG A 39 15.35 14.26 -2.03
CA ARG A 39 15.20 14.81 -0.68
C ARG A 39 16.05 14.00 0.31
N ALA A 40 17.01 14.68 0.93
CA ALA A 40 17.81 14.11 2.02
C ALA A 40 17.02 14.10 3.34
N GLU A 41 15.94 13.31 3.40
CA GLU A 41 15.07 13.22 4.56
C GLU A 41 14.52 11.81 4.83
N ARG A 42 14.04 11.62 6.05
CA ARG A 42 13.51 10.36 6.55
C ARG A 42 12.40 10.58 7.56
N ILE A 43 11.52 9.61 7.73
CA ILE A 43 10.55 9.55 8.82
C ILE A 43 11.02 8.47 9.79
N VAL A 44 11.18 8.82 11.07
CA VAL A 44 11.64 7.87 12.10
C VAL A 44 10.49 7.54 13.03
N ILE A 45 9.93 6.35 12.86
CA ILE A 45 8.83 5.83 13.67
C ILE A 45 9.43 5.00 14.81
N SER A 46 9.32 5.49 16.05
CA SER A 46 9.83 4.78 17.23
C SER A 46 8.93 3.65 17.70
N ASP A 47 7.61 3.83 17.55
CA ASP A 47 6.58 2.90 18.00
C ASP A 47 5.59 2.63 16.88
N LYS A 48 4.95 1.45 16.90
CA LYS A 48 3.88 1.10 15.97
C LYS A 48 2.83 2.23 15.92
N ILE A 49 2.42 2.59 14.71
CA ILE A 49 1.30 3.47 14.45
C ILE A 49 0.24 2.72 13.67
N SER A 50 -1.04 3.01 13.91
CA SER A 50 -2.13 2.46 13.13
C SER A 50 -3.29 3.45 13.00
N THR A 51 -4.12 3.20 11.99
CA THR A 51 -5.38 3.89 11.79
C THR A 51 -6.45 2.85 11.44
N VAL A 52 -7.71 3.21 11.69
CA VAL A 52 -8.87 2.37 11.38
C VAL A 52 -9.68 3.08 10.30
N ALA A 53 -9.97 2.36 9.22
CA ALA A 53 -10.82 2.84 8.15
C ALA A 53 -11.91 1.80 7.84
N TYR A 54 -13.07 2.26 7.38
CA TYR A 54 -14.15 1.39 6.92
C TYR A 54 -14.16 1.35 5.40
N ARG A 55 -14.12 0.15 4.80
CA ARG A 55 -14.06 -0.03 3.34
C ARG A 55 -15.16 -0.95 2.82
N GLY A 56 -15.59 -0.71 1.58
CA GLY A 56 -16.61 -1.53 0.92
C GLY A 56 -17.90 -1.57 1.72
N MET A 57 -18.37 -2.78 2.05
CA MET A 57 -19.56 -3.05 2.87
C MET A 57 -19.37 -2.70 4.36
N HIS A 58 -18.83 -1.51 4.65
CA HIS A 58 -18.54 -1.03 6.01
C HIS A 58 -17.65 -2.00 6.82
N VAL A 59 -16.66 -2.61 6.16
CA VAL A 59 -15.75 -3.54 6.81
C VAL A 59 -14.63 -2.76 7.49
N ARG A 60 -14.45 -2.99 8.79
CA ARG A 60 -13.39 -2.37 9.60
C ARG A 60 -12.02 -2.96 9.20
N CYS A 61 -11.19 -2.12 8.60
CA CYS A 61 -9.79 -2.41 8.31
C CYS A 61 -8.91 -1.59 9.25
N GLU A 62 -7.93 -2.23 9.88
CA GLU A 62 -6.89 -1.54 10.61
C GLU A 62 -5.57 -1.71 9.87
N GLU A 63 -4.86 -0.61 9.68
CA GLU A 63 -3.61 -0.58 8.93
C GLU A 63 -2.60 0.29 9.64
N GLY A 64 -1.33 -0.01 9.46
CA GLY A 64 -0.31 0.71 10.20
C GLY A 64 1.10 0.55 9.66
N ALA A 65 1.99 1.30 10.29
CA ALA A 65 3.42 1.26 10.04
C ALA A 65 4.14 0.81 11.31
N LEU A 66 5.12 -0.08 11.14
CA LEU A 66 5.93 -0.63 12.22
C LEU A 66 7.10 0.32 12.55
N PRO A 67 7.72 0.19 13.74
CA PRO A 67 8.93 0.94 14.06
C PRO A 67 10.02 0.78 13.01
N GLY A 68 10.70 1.88 12.67
CA GLY A 68 11.75 1.89 11.67
C GLY A 68 12.08 3.26 11.11
N VAL A 69 13.09 3.29 10.25
CA VAL A 69 13.50 4.47 9.48
C VAL A 69 12.97 4.34 8.07
N TYR A 70 12.10 5.26 7.68
CA TYR A 70 11.51 5.33 6.35
C TYR A 70 12.24 6.41 5.56
N ALA A 71 13.08 6.03 4.60
CA ALA A 71 13.87 6.97 3.82
C ALA A 71 13.07 7.47 2.61
N ALA A 72 13.22 8.74 2.23
CA ALA A 72 12.69 9.23 0.97
C ALA A 72 13.24 8.35 -0.18
N TRP A 73 12.35 7.85 -1.04
CA TRP A 73 12.67 6.85 -2.06
C TRP A 73 12.26 7.33 -3.45
N LYS A 74 10.96 7.55 -3.64
CA LYS A 74 10.38 8.01 -4.92
C LYS A 74 9.61 9.31 -4.71
N GLU A 75 9.36 10.04 -5.78
CA GLU A 75 8.46 11.20 -5.80
C GLU A 75 7.66 11.29 -7.10
N ASP A 76 6.46 11.83 -6.99
CA ASP A 76 5.62 12.31 -8.09
C ASP A 76 5.29 13.80 -7.87
N ASP A 77 4.54 14.39 -8.79
CA ASP A 77 4.12 15.81 -8.68
C ASP A 77 3.28 16.06 -7.41
N ASP A 78 2.62 15.02 -6.90
CA ASP A 78 1.68 15.10 -5.78
C ASP A 78 2.35 14.88 -4.41
N GLY A 79 3.52 14.24 -4.34
CA GLY A 79 4.15 13.94 -3.06
C GLY A 79 5.39 13.04 -3.11
N VAL A 80 5.79 12.58 -1.92
CA VAL A 80 7.00 11.78 -1.71
C VAL A 80 6.67 10.47 -1.03
N TYR A 81 7.30 9.41 -1.51
CA TYR A 81 7.21 8.06 -0.97
C TYR A 81 8.41 7.79 -0.08
N PHE A 82 8.16 7.61 1.21
CA PHE A 82 9.14 7.22 2.21
C PHE A 82 9.07 5.71 2.41
N PHE A 83 10.07 4.97 1.93
CA PHE A 83 10.07 3.51 1.97
C PHE A 83 10.65 3.00 3.28
N GLY A 84 9.93 2.08 3.93
CA GLY A 84 10.34 1.50 5.20
C GLY A 84 11.18 0.24 5.04
N PRO A 85 11.79 -0.25 6.12
CA PRO A 85 12.62 -1.44 6.08
C PRO A 85 11.77 -2.71 6.03
N ASP A 86 12.17 -3.65 5.18
CA ASP A 86 11.53 -4.97 5.01
C ASP A 86 10.00 -4.86 4.83
N ARG A 87 9.20 -5.55 5.67
CA ARG A 87 7.74 -5.49 5.64
C ARG A 87 7.21 -4.59 6.74
N SER A 88 7.41 -3.29 6.55
CA SER A 88 7.10 -2.27 7.54
C SER A 88 5.65 -1.83 7.58
N ILE A 89 4.85 -2.18 6.58
CA ILE A 89 3.42 -1.86 6.54
C ILE A 89 2.61 -3.10 6.86
N TRP A 90 1.54 -2.95 7.62
CA TRP A 90 0.64 -4.05 7.94
C TRP A 90 -0.82 -3.66 7.78
N SER A 91 -1.66 -4.65 7.54
CA SER A 91 -3.11 -4.48 7.53
C SER A 91 -3.82 -5.71 8.08
N THR A 92 -4.91 -5.51 8.79
CA THR A 92 -5.81 -6.57 9.24
C THR A 92 -7.26 -6.16 9.00
N ASN A 93 -8.11 -7.15 8.82
CA ASN A 93 -9.54 -6.98 8.64
C ASN A 93 -10.23 -8.07 9.43
N ALA A 94 -10.83 -7.72 10.56
CA ALA A 94 -11.40 -8.70 11.47
C ALA A 94 -12.47 -9.62 10.83
N ALA A 95 -13.11 -9.19 9.74
CA ALA A 95 -14.15 -9.97 9.07
C ALA A 95 -13.62 -10.95 8.02
N ILE A 96 -12.57 -10.58 7.27
CA ILE A 96 -12.13 -11.35 6.08
C ILE A 96 -10.68 -11.83 6.23
N GLN A 97 -9.85 -11.08 6.94
CA GLN A 97 -8.45 -11.37 7.12
C GLN A 97 -8.05 -11.09 8.58
N PRO A 98 -8.39 -12.00 9.51
CA PRO A 98 -8.19 -11.78 10.95
C PRO A 98 -6.70 -11.77 11.34
N VAL A 99 -5.86 -12.41 10.53
CA VAL A 99 -4.41 -12.38 10.70
C VAL A 99 -3.80 -11.18 9.96
N PRO A 100 -2.99 -10.35 10.64
CA PRO A 100 -2.29 -9.23 10.03
C PRO A 100 -1.46 -9.65 8.81
N ARG A 101 -1.71 -9.00 7.66
CA ARG A 101 -0.82 -9.04 6.50
C ARG A 101 0.35 -8.11 6.70
N LEU A 102 1.50 -8.50 6.18
CA LEU A 102 2.73 -7.73 6.16
C LEU A 102 3.10 -7.38 4.72
N TRP A 103 3.40 -6.12 4.48
CA TRP A 103 3.66 -5.56 3.16
C TRP A 103 4.98 -4.81 3.13
N LYS A 104 5.67 -4.93 1.99
CA LYS A 104 6.72 -3.98 1.62
C LYS A 104 6.09 -2.67 1.22
N GLY A 105 6.62 -1.55 1.70
CA GLY A 105 6.00 -0.26 1.46
C GLY A 105 6.47 0.80 2.42
N GLY A 106 5.63 1.79 2.65
CA GLY A 106 5.97 2.87 3.53
C GLY A 106 4.88 3.93 3.66
N ILE A 107 5.32 5.18 3.78
CA ILE A 107 4.46 6.34 4.04
C ILE A 107 4.56 7.27 2.83
N TYR A 108 3.43 7.65 2.28
CA TYR A 108 3.32 8.69 1.27
C TYR A 108 2.94 10.01 1.94
N LEU A 109 3.74 11.05 1.71
CA LEU A 109 3.47 12.41 2.16
C LEU A 109 3.10 13.29 0.98
N PRO A 110 1.85 13.79 0.89
CA PRO A 110 1.46 14.78 -0.10
C PRO A 110 2.30 16.07 0.01
N ASN A 111 2.55 16.71 -1.13
CA ASN A 111 3.16 18.05 -1.19
C ASN A 111 2.22 19.12 -0.63
N ASN A 112 0.90 18.93 -0.81
CA ASN A 112 -0.13 19.78 -0.23
C ASN A 112 -0.26 19.50 1.28
N PRO A 113 0.10 20.43 2.18
CA PRO A 113 0.06 20.20 3.62
C PRO A 113 -1.35 20.05 4.20
N SER A 114 -2.39 20.42 3.44
CA SER A 114 -3.78 20.20 3.82
C SER A 114 -4.26 18.77 3.55
N GLU A 115 -3.49 17.97 2.81
CA GLU A 115 -3.80 16.56 2.57
C GLU A 115 -3.11 15.67 3.60
N ALA A 116 -3.86 14.70 4.13
CA ALA A 116 -3.32 13.80 5.13
C ALA A 116 -2.35 12.77 4.52
N PRO A 117 -1.33 12.33 5.29
CA PRO A 117 -0.47 11.22 4.92
C PRO A 117 -1.25 9.95 4.57
N ARG A 118 -0.61 9.06 3.80
CA ARG A 118 -1.16 7.74 3.45
C ARG A 118 -0.11 6.67 3.72
N PHE A 119 -0.52 5.46 4.08
CA PHE A 119 0.37 4.32 3.87
C PHE A 119 0.37 3.93 2.38
N PHE A 120 1.42 3.27 1.93
CA PHE A 120 1.42 2.61 0.64
C PHE A 120 2.12 1.27 0.75
N PHE A 121 1.80 0.36 -0.17
CA PHE A 121 2.52 -0.88 -0.31
C PHE A 121 2.82 -1.19 -1.77
N ILE A 122 3.85 -2.00 -1.99
CA ILE A 122 4.12 -2.64 -3.27
C ILE A 122 3.27 -3.90 -3.32
N PHE A 123 2.42 -4.01 -4.34
CA PHE A 123 1.60 -5.20 -4.50
C PHE A 123 2.48 -6.41 -4.86
N GLU A 124 2.38 -7.45 -4.03
CA GLU A 124 3.09 -8.71 -4.20
C GLU A 124 2.06 -9.85 -4.27
N THR A 125 2.35 -10.87 -5.09
CA THR A 125 1.56 -12.11 -5.14
C THR A 125 1.73 -12.96 -3.89
N GLU A 126 2.91 -12.90 -3.26
CA GLU A 126 3.19 -13.62 -2.04
C GLU A 126 2.49 -12.95 -0.84
N ILE A 127 1.79 -13.76 -0.05
CA ILE A 127 1.10 -13.30 1.15
C ILE A 127 2.00 -13.57 2.33
N HIS A 128 2.37 -12.52 3.05
CA HIS A 128 3.10 -12.62 4.30
C HIS A 128 2.19 -12.19 5.44
N THR A 129 2.15 -12.99 6.50
CA THR A 129 1.32 -12.72 7.68
C THR A 129 2.14 -12.84 8.95
N ALA A 130 1.65 -12.24 10.03
CA ALA A 130 2.13 -12.49 11.37
C ALA A 130 0.95 -12.87 12.27
N ASP A 131 1.13 -13.86 13.13
CA ASP A 131 0.12 -14.24 14.12
C ASP A 131 -0.16 -13.10 15.10
N ASN A 132 0.90 -12.36 15.44
CA ASN A 132 0.84 -11.21 16.34
C ASN A 132 1.83 -10.14 15.88
N ILE A 133 1.33 -8.93 15.60
CA ILE A 133 2.16 -7.81 15.14
C ILE A 133 3.19 -7.39 16.19
N ASP A 134 2.85 -7.39 17.48
CA ASP A 134 3.77 -6.96 18.52
C ASP A 134 4.93 -7.95 18.70
N ALA A 135 4.64 -9.25 18.57
CA ALA A 135 5.68 -10.29 18.52
C ALA A 135 6.58 -10.11 17.29
N TYR A 136 6.01 -9.81 16.12
CA TYR A 136 6.79 -9.52 14.91
C TYR A 136 7.67 -8.26 15.05
N VAL A 137 7.16 -7.20 15.68
CA VAL A 137 7.95 -5.99 16.00
C VAL A 137 9.13 -6.36 16.90
N LEU A 138 8.90 -7.12 17.97
CA LEU A 138 9.96 -7.53 18.88
C LEU A 138 11.02 -8.39 18.17
N GLN A 139 10.60 -9.31 17.31
CA GLN A 139 11.51 -10.12 16.49
C GLN A 139 12.39 -9.24 15.59
N ARG A 140 11.81 -8.21 14.96
CA ARG A 140 12.54 -7.28 14.09
C ARG A 140 13.54 -6.40 14.83
N MET A 141 13.24 -6.05 16.08
CA MET A 141 14.12 -5.22 16.90
C MET A 141 15.28 -6.02 17.51
N THR A 142 15.10 -7.33 17.70
CA THR A 142 16.09 -8.22 18.31
C THR A 142 16.95 -8.97 17.30
N ALA A 143 16.46 -9.16 16.06
CA ALA A 143 17.27 -9.70 14.99
C ALA A 143 18.38 -8.71 14.61
N PRO A 144 19.67 -9.11 14.63
CA PRO A 144 20.73 -8.27 14.10
C PRO A 144 20.41 -7.99 12.63
N SER A 145 20.21 -6.71 12.28
CA SER A 145 19.81 -6.29 10.93
C SER A 145 20.76 -6.94 9.91
N PRO A 146 20.32 -7.99 9.19
CA PRO A 146 21.10 -8.50 8.09
C PRO A 146 20.98 -7.42 7.03
N GLY A 147 22.11 -6.92 6.53
CA GLY A 147 22.08 -6.19 5.27
C GLY A 147 21.39 -7.10 4.25
N ILE A 148 20.13 -6.78 3.93
CA ILE A 148 19.29 -7.37 2.88
C ILE A 148 19.55 -8.87 2.65
N SER A 149 18.99 -9.75 3.49
CA SER A 149 18.75 -11.16 3.13
C SER A 149 17.52 -11.67 3.89
N ALA A 150 16.41 -11.92 3.20
CA ALA A 150 16.04 -13.20 2.59
C ALA A 150 15.87 -14.34 3.62
N GLY A 151 14.61 -14.69 3.95
CA GLY A 151 14.29 -16.01 4.53
C GLY A 151 13.03 -16.11 5.40
N ALA A 152 12.02 -16.84 4.88
CA ALA A 152 10.98 -17.63 5.57
C ALA A 152 9.87 -16.89 6.35
N ASN A 153 8.57 -17.20 6.21
CA ASN A 153 7.94 -18.52 6.08
C ASN A 153 6.89 -18.63 4.94
N ILE A 154 6.84 -19.84 4.39
CA ILE A 154 6.01 -20.34 3.30
C ILE A 154 4.67 -20.85 3.84
N ALA A 155 3.55 -20.32 3.33
CA ALA A 155 2.24 -20.98 3.30
C ALA A 155 1.35 -20.34 2.22
N GLY A 156 1.59 -20.66 0.95
CA GLY A 156 0.80 -20.17 -0.19
C GLY A 156 -0.13 -21.24 -0.74
N ASN A 157 -1.43 -21.17 -0.42
CA ASN A 157 -2.46 -21.95 -1.10
C ASN A 157 -2.73 -21.31 -2.48
N ALA A 158 -2.25 -21.96 -3.54
CA ALA A 158 -2.49 -21.56 -4.91
C ALA A 158 -3.73 -22.27 -5.48
N ILE A 159 -4.91 -21.62 -5.42
CA ILE A 159 -6.09 -22.05 -6.20
C ILE A 159 -6.83 -20.81 -6.70
N GLY A 160 -6.87 -20.62 -8.03
CA GLY A 160 -7.83 -19.72 -8.67
C GLY A 160 -7.42 -19.08 -10.00
N GLY A 161 -7.52 -19.82 -11.12
CA GLY A 161 -7.90 -19.30 -12.45
C GLY A 161 -6.91 -18.42 -13.22
N ALA A 162 -6.45 -18.91 -14.38
CA ALA A 162 -5.50 -18.22 -15.28
C ALA A 162 -5.87 -16.78 -15.70
N LEU A 163 -7.16 -16.42 -15.71
CA LEU A 163 -7.62 -15.05 -15.99
C LEU A 163 -7.37 -14.09 -14.81
N VAL A 164 -7.58 -14.57 -13.58
CA VAL A 164 -7.25 -13.80 -12.36
C VAL A 164 -5.74 -13.72 -12.20
N SER A 165 -5.00 -14.78 -12.56
CA SER A 165 -3.53 -14.75 -12.57
C SER A 165 -2.95 -13.66 -13.49
N ALA A 166 -3.53 -13.44 -14.67
CA ALA A 166 -3.07 -12.38 -15.58
C ALA A 166 -3.35 -10.96 -15.03
N MET A 167 -4.51 -10.74 -14.42
CA MET A 167 -4.83 -9.45 -13.77
C MET A 167 -3.92 -9.20 -12.56
N ILE A 168 -3.71 -10.22 -11.71
CA ILE A 168 -2.80 -10.15 -10.57
C ILE A 168 -1.38 -9.83 -11.05
N GLN A 169 -0.87 -10.53 -12.07
CA GLN A 169 0.47 -10.29 -12.61
C GLN A 169 0.64 -8.87 -13.15
N SER A 170 -0.42 -8.28 -13.73
CA SER A 170 -0.35 -6.92 -14.25
C SER A 170 -0.15 -5.85 -13.16
N ASP A 171 -0.49 -6.15 -11.91
CA ASP A 171 -0.37 -5.24 -10.77
C ASP A 171 0.83 -5.55 -9.87
N VAL A 172 1.50 -6.70 -10.05
CA VAL A 172 2.71 -7.04 -9.28
C VAL A 172 3.76 -5.95 -9.46
N GLY A 173 4.29 -5.48 -8.33
CA GLY A 173 5.29 -4.42 -8.30
C GLY A 173 4.72 -3.01 -8.29
N LYS A 174 3.42 -2.81 -8.55
CA LYS A 174 2.82 -1.47 -8.49
C LYS A 174 2.65 -0.98 -7.06
N ILE A 175 2.76 0.33 -6.90
CA ILE A 175 2.46 1.04 -5.66
C ILE A 175 0.94 1.21 -5.55
N VAL A 176 0.42 0.79 -4.40
CA VAL A 176 -0.97 0.99 -3.99
C VAL A 176 -0.96 1.89 -2.76
N LYS A 177 -1.54 3.09 -2.90
CA LYS A 177 -1.79 4.01 -1.77
C LYS A 177 -3.05 3.55 -1.04
N VAL A 178 -2.98 3.41 0.27
CA VAL A 178 -4.20 3.23 1.08
C VAL A 178 -4.93 4.58 1.21
N PRO A 179 -6.20 4.60 1.64
CA PRO A 179 -6.91 5.83 1.97
C PRO A 179 -6.13 6.72 2.94
N ALA A 180 -6.47 8.00 2.93
CA ALA A 180 -5.86 8.98 3.82
C ALA A 180 -5.98 8.58 5.30
N ILE A 181 -4.93 8.87 6.07
CA ILE A 181 -4.92 8.68 7.52
C ILE A 181 -5.73 9.84 8.13
N GLU A 182 -7.04 9.61 8.32
CA GLU A 182 -7.97 10.61 8.85
C GLU A 182 -7.79 10.87 10.35
N ASP A 183 -7.18 9.93 11.09
CA ASP A 183 -6.82 10.14 12.49
C ASP A 183 -5.72 11.20 12.61
N SER A 184 -6.10 12.39 13.05
CA SER A 184 -5.21 13.55 13.14
C SER A 184 -4.03 13.31 14.09
N THR A 185 -4.22 12.51 15.14
CA THR A 185 -3.14 12.15 16.07
C THR A 185 -2.05 11.35 15.35
N THR A 186 -2.43 10.32 14.61
CA THR A 186 -1.50 9.48 13.83
C THR A 186 -0.86 10.25 12.70
N ALA A 187 -1.64 11.06 11.96
CA ALA A 187 -1.11 11.94 10.92
C ALA A 187 -0.05 12.89 11.48
N GLN A 188 -0.32 13.54 12.62
CA GLN A 188 0.62 14.47 13.24
C GLN A 188 1.87 13.75 13.78
N ARG A 189 1.73 12.52 14.31
CA ARG A 189 2.89 11.70 14.72
C ARG A 189 3.81 11.42 13.54
N ILE A 190 3.27 11.13 12.36
CA ILE A 190 4.05 10.93 11.13
C ILE A 190 4.76 12.23 10.73
N LEU A 191 4.04 13.35 10.69
CA LEU A 191 4.60 14.65 10.28
C LEU A 191 5.72 15.10 11.23
N ASN A 192 5.53 14.93 12.54
CA ASN A 192 6.53 15.26 13.56
C ASN A 192 7.74 14.30 13.55
N ALA A 193 7.57 13.09 13.01
CA ALA A 193 8.65 12.10 12.90
C ALA A 193 9.59 12.35 11.70
N ARG A 194 9.26 13.29 10.81
CA ARG A 194 10.10 13.69 9.66
C ARG A 194 11.35 14.42 10.14
N LYS A 195 12.52 14.01 9.62
CA LYS A 195 13.83 14.58 9.97
C LYS A 195 14.71 14.69 8.71
N PRO A 196 15.55 15.73 8.59
CA PRO A 196 16.61 15.74 7.60
C PRO A 196 17.61 14.61 7.86
N ILE A 197 18.18 14.06 6.81
CA ILE A 197 19.39 13.24 6.88
C ILE A 197 20.51 14.23 7.12
N GLN A 198 21.01 14.29 8.36
CA GLN A 198 22.23 15.02 8.64
C GLN A 198 23.34 14.41 7.78
N SER A 199 23.95 15.21 6.91
CA SER A 199 25.20 14.84 6.25
C SER A 199 26.20 14.51 7.36
N ALA A 200 26.80 13.32 7.30
CA ALA A 200 27.88 12.96 8.21
C ALA A 200 28.93 14.09 8.18
N PRO A 201 29.46 14.51 9.36
CA PRO A 201 30.47 15.56 9.43
C PRO A 201 31.76 15.19 8.70
#